data_AF-A0A0R2LGC6-F1
#
_entry.id   AF-A0A0R2LGC6-F1
#
_cell.length_a   1.000
_cell.length_b   1.000
_cell.length_c   1.000
_cell.angle_alpha   90.00
_cell.angle_beta   90.00
_cell.angle_gamma   90.00
#
_symmetry.space_group_name_H-M   'P 1'
#
loop_
_entity.id
_entity.type
_entity.pdbx_description
1 polymer ?
#
loop_
_entity_poly.entity_id
_entity_poly.type
_entity_poly.pdbx_seq_one_letter_code
_entity_poly.pdbx_strand_id
1 'polypeptide(L)' 'MEDKFTKDSLVKSDGFSVIDRDILQIVLSDSDQYSLTEAKRLIKKFKGGIK' A
#
# COMPACT_ATOMS: atom_id res chain seq x y z
N MET A 1 7.93 -4.90 16.56
CA MET A 1 8.19 -3.76 15.66
C MET A 1 7.66 -4.19 14.31
N GLU A 2 6.72 -3.46 13.72
CA GLU A 2 6.37 -3.67 12.30
C GLU A 2 7.38 -2.88 11.46
N ASP A 3 7.95 -3.54 10.45
CA ASP A 3 8.79 -2.87 9.46
C ASP A 3 7.96 -1.88 8.66
N LYS A 4 8.51 -0.69 8.46
CA LYS A 4 7.89 0.37 7.65
C LYS A 4 8.64 0.53 6.33
N PHE A 5 7.87 0.73 5.28
CA PHE A 5 8.34 0.81 3.92
C PHE A 5 7.87 2.10 3.27
N THR A 6 8.71 2.66 2.41
CA THR A 6 8.31 3.79 1.56
C THR A 6 7.31 3.32 0.51
N LYS A 7 6.54 4.25 -0.04
CA LYS A 7 5.68 3.99 -1.21
C LYS A 7 6.46 3.29 -2.32
N ASP A 8 7.65 3.80 -2.64
CA ASP A 8 8.50 3.28 -3.71
C ASP A 8 8.86 1.80 -3.51
N SER A 9 9.18 1.40 -2.28
CA SER A 9 9.42 0.00 -1.94
C SER A 9 8.17 -0.86 -2.07
N LEU A 10 7.00 -0.32 -1.69
CA LEU A 10 5.73 -1.05 -1.74
C LEU A 10 5.20 -1.22 -3.17
N VAL A 11 5.31 -0.19 -4.02
CA VAL A 11 4.85 -0.25 -5.42
C VAL A 11 5.80 -1.04 -6.32
N LYS A 12 7.06 -1.23 -5.93
CA LYS A 12 8.04 -2.09 -6.64
C LYS A 12 8.11 -3.50 -6.08
N SER A 13 7.39 -3.79 -5.00
CA SER A 13 7.38 -5.10 -4.36
C SER A 13 6.60 -6.14 -5.18
N ASP A 14 7.15 -7.36 -5.25
CA ASP A 14 6.47 -8.52 -5.83
C ASP A 14 5.34 -9.06 -4.94
N GLY A 15 5.23 -8.57 -3.71
CA GLY A 15 4.18 -8.96 -2.75
C GLY A 15 2.80 -8.36 -3.04
N PHE A 16 2.68 -7.48 -4.04
CA PHE A 16 1.43 -6.85 -4.45
C PHE A 16 1.12 -7.13 -5.92
N SER A 17 -0.14 -7.40 -6.22
CA SER A 17 -0.60 -7.52 -7.62
C SER A 17 -0.39 -6.20 -8.37
N VAL A 18 -0.36 -6.24 -9.70
CA VAL A 18 -0.22 -5.02 -10.53
C VAL A 18 -1.29 -3.99 -10.15
N ILE A 19 -2.55 -4.44 -10.02
CA ILE A 19 -3.67 -3.58 -9.62
C ILE A 19 -3.47 -3.00 -8.21
N ASP A 20 -2.97 -3.81 -7.27
CA ASP A 20 -2.70 -3.31 -5.91
C ASP A 20 -1.58 -2.26 -5.91
N ARG A 21 -0.54 -2.45 -6.73
CA ARG A 21 0.54 -1.47 -6.89
C ARG A 21 0.05 -0.15 -7.48
N ASP A 22 -0.82 -0.22 -8.49
CA ASP A 22 -1.46 0.97 -9.06
C ASP A 22 -2.31 1.71 -8.02
N ILE A 23 -3.04 0.96 -7.18
CA ILE A 23 -3.79 1.54 -6.06
C ILE A 23 -2.84 2.19 -5.05
N LEU A 24 -1.75 1.52 -4.67
CA LEU A 24 -0.74 2.07 -3.75
C LEU A 24 -0.10 3.34 -4.30
N GLN A 25 0.10 3.46 -5.62
CA GLN A 25 0.56 4.71 -6.23
C GLN A 25 -0.40 5.88 -5.99
N ILE A 26 -1.71 5.60 -5.94
CA ILE A 26 -2.75 6.62 -5.75
C ILE A 26 -2.92 6.97 -4.26
N VAL A 27 -2.91 5.96 -3.37
CA VAL A 27 -3.29 6.16 -1.97
C VAL A 27 -2.14 6.46 -1.01
N LEU A 28 -0.90 6.18 -1.39
CA LEU A 28 0.28 6.44 -0.55
C LEU A 28 0.96 7.76 -0.92
N SER A 29 1.40 8.49 0.11
CA SER A 29 2.25 9.66 -0.02
C SER A 29 3.72 9.27 -0.18
N ASP A 30 4.48 10.07 -0.93
CA ASP A 30 5.93 9.88 -1.11
C ASP A 30 6.72 10.29 0.15
N SER A 31 6.13 11.12 1.03
CA SER A 31 6.73 11.59 2.28
C SER A 31 6.64 10.59 3.44
N ASP A 32 5.77 9.59 3.31
CA ASP A 32 5.33 8.77 4.42
C ASP A 32 5.87 7.34 4.31
N GLN A 33 5.87 6.64 5.43
CA GLN A 33 6.20 5.22 5.50
C GLN A 33 5.04 4.43 6.08
N TYR A 34 4.82 3.25 5.51
CA TYR A 34 3.67 2.40 5.81
C TYR A 34 4.14 0.99 6.13
N SER A 35 3.48 0.34 7.09
CA SER A 35 3.63 -1.11 7.25
C SER A 35 2.87 -1.86 6.17
N LEU A 36 3.20 -3.14 5.98
CA LEU A 36 2.46 -4.01 5.06
C LEU A 36 0.97 -4.09 5.43
N THR A 37 0.66 -4.05 6.72
CA THR A 37 -0.72 -4.08 7.24
C THR A 37 -1.48 -2.81 6.86
N GLU A 38 -0.84 -1.65 7.01
CA GLU A 38 -1.42 -0.36 6.60
C GLU A 38 -1.66 -0.29 5.10
N ALA A 39 -0.66 -0.68 4.29
CA ALA A 39 -0.78 -0.72 2.83
C ALA A 39 -1.95 -1.61 2.38
N LYS A 40 -2.08 -2.82 2.94
CA LYS A 40 -3.20 -3.75 2.66
C LYS A 40 -4.55 -3.16 3.07
N ARG A 41 -4.61 -2.47 4.21
CA ARG A 41 -5.84 -1.82 4.69
C ARG A 41 -6.26 -0.68 3.76
N LEU A 42 -5.32 0.12 3.28
CA LEU A 42 -5.57 1.21 2.33
C LEU A 42 -6.07 0.69 0.99
N ILE A 43 -5.44 -0.37 0.45
CA ILE A 43 -5.93 -1.06 -0.75
C ILE A 43 -7.39 -1.53 -0.55
N LYS A 44 -7.68 -2.19 0.57
CA LYS A 44 -9.04 -2.69 0.86
C LYS A 44 -10.06 -1.55 0.95
N LYS A 45 -9.69 -0.45 1.60
CA LYS A 45 -10.54 0.75 1.70
C LYS A 45 -10.79 1.37 0.33
N PHE A 46 -9.78 1.44 -0.53
CA PHE A 46 -9.90 1.98 -1.88
C PHE A 46 -10.82 1.13 -2.77
N LYS A 47 -10.73 -0.21 -2.68
CA LYS A 47 -11.59 -1.14 -3.42
C LYS A 47 -13.06 -1.13 -2.97
N GLY A 48 -13.46 -0.24 -2.06
CA GLY A 48 -14.82 -0.19 -1.54
C GLY A 48 -15.13 -1.35 -0.59
N GLY A 49 -14.10 -1.96 0.02
CA GLY A 49 -14.23 -2.93 1.11
C GLY A 49 -14.69 -2.25 2.40
N ILE A 50 -15.83 -1.57 2.33
CA ILE A 50 -16.62 -1.09 3.46
C ILE A 50 -17.15 -2.34 4.17
N LYS A 51 -16.90 -2.45 5.46
CA LYS A 51 -17.75 -3.24 6.36
C LYS A 51 -18.32 -2.27 7.38
#